data_AF-A0A354FF59-F1
#
_entry.id   AF-A0A354FF59-F1
#
_cell.length_a   1.000
_cell.length_b   1.000
_cell.length_c   1.000
_cell.angle_alpha   90.00
_cell.angle_beta   90.00
_cell.angle_gamma   90.00
#
_symmetry.space_group_name_H-M   'P 1'
#
loop_
_entity.id
_entity.type
_entity.pdbx_description
1 polymer ?
#
loop_
_entity_poly.entity_id
_entity_poly.type
_entity_poly.pdbx_seq_one_letter_code
_entity_poly.pdbx_strand_id
1 'polypeptide(L)'
;SGTLRPEGTAGVVRAYLENHLNNQPQPIKLYYLGPMFRYDRPQAGRMRQFHQLGIEAFGSRDPALDVEVICYSYNFFSKLGLRDLKILVNSVGCSQCRSVYG
;
A
#
# COMPACT_ATOMS: atom_id res chain seq x y z
N SER A 1 6.27 12.53 -22.38
CA SER A 1 6.96 11.30 -21.93
C SER A 1 6.11 10.68 -20.84
N GLY A 2 5.61 9.46 -21.03
CA GLY A 2 4.83 8.73 -20.03
C GLY A 2 5.64 7.58 -19.45
N THR A 3 5.48 7.29 -18.17
CA THR A 3 6.13 6.16 -17.50
C THR A 3 5.07 5.13 -17.10
N LEU A 4 5.32 3.84 -17.37
CA LEU A 4 4.46 2.77 -16.87
C LEU A 4 4.59 2.67 -15.35
N ARG A 5 3.46 2.54 -14.65
CA ARG A 5 3.45 2.56 -13.18
C ARG A 5 4.20 1.36 -12.58
N PRO A 6 5.17 1.58 -11.67
CA PRO A 6 5.86 0.49 -10.97
C PRO A 6 5.14 0.03 -9.69
N GLU A 7 4.13 0.78 -9.25
CA GLU A 7 3.30 0.59 -8.06
C GLU A 7 2.01 1.43 -8.18
N GLY A 8 1.09 1.33 -7.21
CA GLY A 8 -0.23 1.98 -7.27
C GLY A 8 -0.42 3.21 -6.39
N THR A 9 0.31 3.31 -5.27
CA THR A 9 0.17 4.36 -4.23
C THR A 9 0.28 5.75 -4.83
N ALA A 10 1.29 6.03 -5.66
CA ALA A 10 1.47 7.37 -6.23
C ALA A 10 0.29 7.77 -7.13
N GLY A 11 -0.26 6.82 -7.88
CA GLY A 11 -1.45 7.03 -8.70
C GLY A 11 -2.69 7.31 -7.86
N VAL A 12 -2.87 6.58 -6.75
CA VAL A 12 -3.99 6.79 -5.83
C VAL A 12 -3.89 8.13 -5.11
N VAL A 13 -2.72 8.49 -4.58
CA VAL A 13 -2.50 9.78 -3.92
C VAL A 13 -2.78 10.93 -4.89
N ARG A 14 -2.32 10.82 -6.13
CA ARG A 14 -2.63 11.81 -7.16
C ARG A 14 -4.14 11.92 -7.39
N ALA A 15 -4.83 10.81 -7.59
CA ALA A 15 -6.28 10.80 -7.80
C ALA A 15 -7.04 11.35 -6.58
N TYR A 16 -6.59 11.07 -5.36
CA TYR A 16 -7.15 11.59 -4.11
C TYR A 16 -7.11 13.12 -4.06
N LEU A 17 -6.01 13.73 -4.50
CA LEU A 17 -5.86 15.18 -4.56
C LEU A 17 -6.63 15.78 -5.75
N GLU A 18 -6.49 15.20 -6.94
CA GLU A 18 -7.14 15.68 -8.18
C GLU A 18 -8.66 15.68 -8.08
N ASN A 19 -9.25 14.74 -7.34
CA ASN A 19 -10.69 14.64 -7.14
C ASN A 19 -11.16 15.27 -5.83
N HIS A 20 -10.31 16.07 -5.18
CA HIS A 20 -10.62 16.78 -3.93
C HIS A 20 -11.17 15.86 -2.81
N LEU A 21 -10.73 14.60 -2.77
CA LEU A 21 -11.16 13.64 -1.75
C LEU A 21 -10.63 14.03 -0.37
N ASN A 22 -9.59 14.86 -0.30
CA ASN A 22 -9.11 15.49 0.93
C ASN A 22 -10.11 16.48 1.55
N ASN A 23 -11.10 16.95 0.79
CA ASN A 23 -12.17 17.83 1.29
C ASN A 23 -13.43 17.05 1.69
N GLN A 24 -13.45 15.73 1.49
CA GLN A 24 -14.55 14.85 1.86
C GLN A 24 -14.42 14.41 3.33
N PRO A 25 -15.49 13.89 3.95
CA PRO A 25 -15.42 13.26 5.27
C PRO A 25 -14.36 12.16 5.31
N GLN A 26 -13.49 12.22 6.32
CA GLN A 26 -12.39 11.29 6.53
C GLN A 26 -12.76 10.22 7.57
N PRO A 27 -12.12 9.03 7.55
CA PRO A 27 -11.07 8.61 6.63
C PRO A 27 -11.60 8.15 5.26
N ILE A 28 -10.85 8.42 4.19
CA ILE A 28 -11.11 7.87 2.86
C ILE A 28 -10.34 6.55 2.72
N LYS A 29 -11.05 5.46 2.43
CA LYS A 29 -10.51 4.11 2.26
C LYS A 29 -10.73 3.64 0.83
N LEU A 30 -9.65 3.26 0.15
CA LEU A 30 -9.62 2.91 -1.27
C LEU A 30 -8.93 1.56 -1.47
N TYR A 31 -9.25 0.88 -2.56
CA TYR A 31 -8.49 -0.28 -3.02
C TYR A 31 -8.27 -0.20 -4.54
N TYR A 32 -7.27 -0.93 -5.03
CA TYR A 32 -7.04 -1.09 -6.46
C TYR A 32 -6.55 -2.49 -6.79
N LEU A 33 -6.86 -2.96 -7.99
CA LEU A 33 -6.33 -4.20 -8.55
C LEU A 33 -5.86 -3.93 -9.99
N GLY A 34 -4.62 -4.27 -10.32
CA GLY A 34 -4.16 -4.11 -11.70
C GLY A 34 -2.68 -4.35 -11.93
N PRO A 35 -2.23 -4.20 -13.19
CA PRO A 35 -0.85 -4.47 -13.58
C PRO A 35 0.10 -3.36 -13.12
N MET A 36 1.32 -3.76 -12.76
CA MET A 36 2.47 -2.94 -12.39
C MET A 36 3.70 -3.40 -13.19
N PHE A 37 4.61 -2.48 -13.50
CA PHE A 37 5.72 -2.71 -14.42
C PHE A 37 7.05 -2.31 -13.79
N ARG A 38 7.97 -3.27 -13.65
CA ARG A 38 9.32 -3.04 -13.13
C ARG A 38 10.35 -3.69 -14.04
N TYR A 39 11.36 -2.94 -14.47
CA TYR A 39 12.43 -3.47 -15.32
C TYR A 39 13.49 -4.21 -14.47
N ASP A 40 13.05 -5.24 -13.75
CA ASP A 40 13.91 -6.10 -12.96
C ASP A 40 14.42 -7.29 -13.80
N ARG A 41 15.56 -7.87 -13.41
CA ARG A 41 16.04 -9.14 -13.96
C ARG A 41 15.02 -10.24 -13.57
N PRO A 42 14.39 -10.94 -14.54
CA PRO A 42 13.42 -11.97 -14.22
C PRO A 42 14.04 -13.10 -13.38
N GLN A 43 13.35 -13.46 -12.31
CA GLN A 43 13.67 -14.56 -11.40
C GLN A 43 12.35 -15.19 -10.94
N ALA A 44 12.39 -16.35 -10.27
CA ALA A 44 11.19 -16.93 -9.67
C ALA A 44 10.50 -15.89 -8.76
N GLY A 45 9.22 -15.61 -9.02
CA GLY A 45 8.44 -14.59 -8.30
C GLY A 45 8.71 -13.12 -8.69
N ARG A 46 9.63 -12.84 -9.62
CA ARG A 46 9.92 -11.48 -10.10
C ARG A 46 9.69 -11.37 -11.60
N MET A 47 8.58 -10.74 -11.98
CA MET A 47 8.17 -10.52 -13.37
C MET A 47 8.33 -9.05 -13.76
N ARG A 48 8.53 -8.79 -15.06
CA ARG A 48 8.54 -7.41 -15.59
C ARG A 48 7.18 -6.74 -15.56
N GLN A 49 6.12 -7.54 -15.63
CA GLN A 49 4.74 -7.16 -15.40
C GLN A 49 4.13 -8.11 -14.37
N PHE A 50 3.53 -7.57 -13.32
CA PHE A 50 2.87 -8.34 -12.26
C PHE A 50 1.59 -7.61 -11.82
N HIS A 51 0.73 -8.27 -11.06
CA HIS A 51 -0.51 -7.68 -10.56
C HIS A 51 -0.43 -7.42 -9.06
N GLN A 52 -0.96 -6.28 -8.63
CA GLN A 52 -1.09 -5.95 -7.21
C GLN A 52 -2.55 -5.66 -6.87
N LEU A 53 -2.96 -6.15 -5.70
CA LEU A 53 -4.11 -5.66 -4.95
C LEU A 53 -3.56 -4.75 -3.84
N GLY A 54 -3.87 -3.46 -3.89
CA GLY A 54 -3.46 -2.49 -2.86
C GLY A 54 -4.65 -1.92 -2.12
N ILE A 55 -4.41 -1.52 -0.87
CA ILE A 55 -5.36 -0.86 0.03
C ILE A 55 -4.70 0.44 0.48
N GLU A 56 -5.42 1.55 0.35
CA GLU A 56 -4.95 2.87 0.76
C GLU A 56 -5.97 3.50 1.71
N ALA A 57 -5.51 4.08 2.81
CA ALA A 57 -6.36 4.74 3.78
C ALA A 57 -5.79 6.11 4.16
N PHE A 58 -6.59 7.16 4.00
CA PHE A 58 -6.18 8.55 4.18
C PHE A 58 -7.01 9.25 5.25
N GLY A 59 -6.45 10.31 5.83
CA GLY A 59 -7.21 11.25 6.65
C GLY A 59 -7.29 10.94 8.15
N SER A 60 -6.57 9.93 8.65
CA SER A 60 -6.43 9.69 10.10
C SER A 60 -4.97 9.47 10.48
N ARG A 61 -4.62 9.88 11.71
CA ARG A 61 -3.36 9.55 12.39
C ARG A 61 -3.55 8.55 13.53
N ASP A 62 -4.78 8.10 13.73
CA ASP A 62 -5.09 7.10 14.76
C ASP A 62 -4.48 5.75 14.36
N PRO A 63 -3.63 5.13 15.20
CA PRO A 63 -3.05 3.81 14.95
C PRO A 63 -4.09 2.71 14.68
N ALA A 64 -5.36 2.91 15.09
CA ALA A 64 -6.45 2.00 14.74
C ALA A 64 -6.61 1.82 13.22
N LEU A 65 -6.29 2.84 12.42
CA LEU A 65 -6.37 2.74 10.96
C LEU A 65 -5.27 1.82 10.39
N ASP A 66 -4.05 1.89 10.92
CA ASP A 66 -2.96 0.96 10.56
C ASP A 66 -3.33 -0.49 10.91
N VAL A 67 -3.88 -0.71 12.11
CA VAL A 67 -4.36 -2.03 12.56
C VAL A 67 -5.46 -2.55 11.65
N GLU A 68 -6.41 -1.69 11.26
CA GLU A 68 -7.49 -2.05 10.35
C GLU A 68 -6.96 -2.56 9.00
N VAL A 69 -6.00 -1.87 8.38
CA VAL A 69 -5.40 -2.29 7.11
C VAL A 69 -4.70 -3.64 7.24
N ILE A 70 -3.94 -3.85 8.32
CA ILE A 70 -3.28 -5.14 8.61
C ILE A 70 -4.32 -6.26 8.76
N CYS A 71 -5.39 -6.02 9.52
CA CYS A 71 -6.48 -6.98 9.72
C CYS A 71 -7.20 -7.30 8.40
N TYR A 72 -7.41 -6.32 7.52
CA TYR A 72 -7.99 -6.55 6.19
C TYR A 72 -7.15 -7.52 5.37
N SER A 73 -5.83 -7.30 5.28
CA SER A 73 -4.93 -8.19 4.54
C SER A 73 -4.91 -9.60 5.14
N TYR A 74 -4.79 -9.71 6.47
CA TYR A 74 -4.79 -11.01 7.16
C TYR A 74 -6.09 -11.79 6.92
N ASN A 75 -7.24 -11.13 7.10
CA ASN A 75 -8.55 -11.73 6.89
C ASN A 75 -8.78 -12.13 5.43
N PHE A 76 -8.30 -11.32 4.47
CA PHE A 76 -8.39 -11.63 3.04
C PHE A 76 -7.67 -12.95 2.73
N PHE A 77 -6.41 -13.10 3.12
CA PHE A 77 -5.66 -14.33 2.87
C PHE A 77 -6.20 -15.52 3.65
N SER A 78 -6.64 -15.31 4.90
CA SER A 78 -7.25 -16.37 5.70
C SER A 78 -8.53 -16.91 5.06
N LYS A 79 -9.38 -16.02 4.52
CA LYS A 79 -10.62 -16.41 3.81
C LYS A 79 -10.36 -17.12 2.48
N LEU A 80 -9.22 -16.88 1.85
CA LEU A 80 -8.76 -17.65 0.68
C LEU A 80 -8.20 -19.03 1.05
N GLY A 81 -8.16 -19.37 2.33
CA GLY A 81 -7.72 -20.68 2.82
C GLY A 81 -6.22 -20.79 3.05
N LEU A 82 -5.47 -19.68 2.99
CA LEU A 82 -4.06 -19.69 3.36
C LEU A 82 -3.92 -19.94 4.86
N ARG A 83 -2.98 -20.82 5.20
CA ARG A 83 -2.65 -21.19 6.58
C ARG A 83 -1.26 -20.66 6.93
N ASP A 84 -0.94 -20.67 8.22
CA ASP A 84 0.38 -20.29 8.75
C ASP A 84 0.83 -18.87 8.38
N LEU A 85 -0.13 -17.95 8.22
CA LEU A 85 0.12 -16.54 7.97
C LEU A 85 0.83 -15.90 9.18
N LYS A 86 1.97 -15.26 8.93
CA LYS A 86 2.73 -14.51 9.93
C LYS A 86 2.67 -13.02 9.62
N ILE A 87 2.26 -12.22 10.61
CA ILE A 87 2.31 -10.76 10.52
C ILE A 87 3.63 -10.31 11.15
N LEU A 88 4.44 -9.58 10.38
CA LEU A 88 5.68 -8.96 10.86
C LEU A 88 5.46 -7.44 10.89
N VAL A 89 5.52 -6.84 12.07
CA VAL A 89 5.30 -5.39 12.27
C VAL A 89 6.58 -4.75 12.75
N ASN A 90 6.92 -3.60 12.18
CA ASN A 90 8.02 -2.75 12.61
C ASN A 90 7.67 -1.28 12.36
N SER A 91 8.37 -0.35 13.02
CA SER A 91 8.28 1.09 12.76
C SER A 91 9.64 1.62 12.30
N VAL A 92 9.63 2.39 11.21
CA VAL A 92 10.80 3.10 10.68
C VAL A 92 11.04 4.45 11.38
N GLY A 93 10.22 4.80 12.37
CA GLY A 93 10.32 6.05 13.13
C GLY A 93 10.07 7.31 12.28
N CYS A 94 10.27 8.46 12.94
CA CYS A 94 10.07 9.79 12.38
C CYS A 94 11.32 10.33 11.67
N SER A 95 11.20 11.41 10.90
CA SER A 95 12.35 12.06 10.24
C SER A 95 13.43 12.51 11.23
N GLN A 96 13.04 13.06 12.39
CA GLN A 96 13.95 13.46 13.47
C GLN A 96 14.65 12.26 14.12
N CYS A 97 13.96 11.11 14.18
CA CYS A 97 14.44 9.88 14.77
C CYS A 97 15.54 9.23 13.91
N ARG A 98 15.56 9.51 12.60
CA ARG A 98 16.48 8.90 11.62
C ARG A 98 17.82 9.62 11.48
N SER A 99 17.95 10.89 11.89
CA SER A 99 19.19 11.66 11.71
C SER A 99 20.35 11.19 12.60
N VAL A 100 20.14 10.20 13.47
CA VAL A 100 21.17 9.67 14.39
C VAL A 100 21.95 8.49 13.79
N TYR A 101 21.53 7.94 12.63
CA TYR A 101 22.21 6.78 12.01
C TYR A 101 22.34 6.86 10.48
N GLY A 102 22.30 8.07 9.91
CA GLY A 102 22.53 8.32 8.49
C GLY A 102 23.92 8.87 8.21
#